data_AF-A0A2V8G826-F1
#
_entry.id   AF-A0A2V8G826-F1
#
_cell.length_a   1.000
_cell.length_b   1.000
_cell.length_c   1.000
_cell.angle_alpha   90.00
_cell.angle_beta   90.00
_cell.angle_gamma   90.00
#
_symmetry.space_group_name_H-M   'P 1'
#
loop_
_entity.id
_entity.type
_entity.pdbx_description
1 polymer ?
#
loop_
_entity_poly.entity_id
_entity_poly.type
_entity_poly.pdbx_seq_one_letter_code
_entity_poly.pdbx_strand_id
1 'polypeptide(L)'
;MHQLSSVIPAASGASGGLEIIFRPDPHIWDGRFANNGWLQELPKPITKVTWDPTAWVSPRLAEQRGLNEGDLIELRYRGNTAQLPVVIVPGQPDGSVTVFLGYGRRRTGRVGSAVTGESQAFDVYKLRSSDALWFGDGLEIAKAGGKYVLARTQEHHLMEGRAPVRAGTLEEYRRDPTFVAEMGERPPRSLSIVPEWEYNGYKWGMAIDLSSCTGCATCTIACVAENNIPVVGKDEVHKGRDMHWIRVDHYFAGDLENPEMYHQPVPCMQCENAPCELVCPVGATVHSSEGLNDMVYNRCVGTRYCSNNCPYKVRRFNFLLYSDWDTKSLYPLRNPDVTVRSRGVMEKCTYCVQRINAARIESEKQDRRIQDGEVVPACAAACPADAIVFGDLNDPKSRVNTLKAQQREYGLLEELNTRPRTSYLAALRNPNPDLNDAPARSGASTTEH
;
A
#
# COMPACT_ATOMS: atom_id res chain seq x y z
N MET A 1 -10.30 44.58 13.32
CA MET A 1 -9.03 45.15 12.82
C MET A 1 -7.94 44.90 13.86
N HIS A 2 -7.27 43.75 13.78
CA HIS A 2 -5.91 43.58 14.33
C HIS A 2 -5.23 42.56 13.41
N GLN A 3 -4.39 43.06 12.52
CA GLN A 3 -3.53 42.29 11.64
C GLN A 3 -2.47 41.60 12.50
N LEU A 4 -2.55 40.27 12.61
CA LEU A 4 -1.40 39.43 12.94
C LEU A 4 -0.81 38.94 11.61
N SER A 5 -0.09 39.81 10.93
CA SER A 5 0.81 39.41 9.85
C SER A 5 2.05 38.79 10.49
N SER A 6 1.99 37.49 10.81
CA SER A 6 3.19 36.72 11.06
C SER A 6 3.95 36.62 9.74
N VAL A 7 4.97 37.46 9.59
CA VAL A 7 5.95 37.35 8.51
C VAL A 7 6.64 36.00 8.68
N ILE A 8 6.20 35.01 7.91
CA ILE A 8 6.99 33.80 7.65
C ILE A 8 8.27 34.32 6.98
N PRO A 9 9.47 34.01 7.50
CA PRO A 9 10.70 34.42 6.82
C PRO A 9 10.67 33.78 5.44
N ALA A 10 10.66 34.60 4.38
CA ALA A 10 10.91 34.13 3.04
C ALA A 10 12.28 33.43 3.04
N ALA A 11 12.35 32.24 2.45
CA ALA A 11 13.61 31.56 2.19
C ALA A 11 14.57 32.56 1.54
N SER A 12 15.75 32.73 2.15
CA SER A 12 16.82 33.55 1.59
C SER A 12 17.11 33.09 0.18
N GLY A 13 17.07 34.01 -0.78
CA GLY A 13 17.33 33.73 -2.19
C GLY A 13 18.61 32.91 -2.40
N ALA A 14 18.47 31.92 -3.28
CA ALA A 14 19.43 30.88 -3.59
C ALA A 14 20.87 31.38 -3.79
N SER A 15 21.79 30.85 -2.95
CA SER A 15 23.15 30.56 -3.41
C SER A 15 23.07 29.46 -4.46
N GLY A 16 23.68 29.65 -5.64
CA GLY A 16 23.58 28.72 -6.77
C GLY A 16 23.87 27.26 -6.41
N GLY A 17 22.86 26.40 -6.49
CA GLY A 17 22.88 24.97 -6.18
C GLY A 17 21.46 24.44 -5.98
N LEU A 18 21.28 23.11 -5.92
CA LEU A 18 19.99 22.52 -5.55
C LEU A 18 19.80 22.60 -4.03
N GLU A 19 18.55 22.57 -3.57
CA GLU A 19 18.21 22.37 -2.17
C GLU A 19 18.25 20.87 -1.83
N ILE A 20 18.97 20.48 -0.78
CA ILE A 20 18.86 19.13 -0.21
C ILE A 20 17.81 19.14 0.89
N ILE A 21 16.89 18.18 0.88
CA ILE A 21 15.86 18.00 1.93
C ILE A 21 16.07 16.65 2.61
N PHE A 22 16.36 16.68 3.90
CA PHE A 22 16.47 15.48 4.73
C PHE A 22 15.11 15.13 5.34
N ARG A 23 14.64 13.91 5.13
CA ARG A 23 13.45 13.37 5.79
C ARG A 23 13.79 12.07 6.53
N PRO A 24 13.20 11.80 7.70
CA PRO A 24 13.21 10.45 8.26
C PRO A 24 12.56 9.48 7.28
N ASP A 25 13.06 8.23 7.23
CA ASP A 25 12.38 7.19 6.47
C ASP A 25 10.98 6.92 7.07
N PRO A 26 9.91 6.77 6.26
CA PRO A 26 8.56 6.53 6.77
C PRO A 26 8.40 5.32 7.70
N HIS A 27 9.28 4.31 7.59
CA HIS A 27 9.15 3.05 8.32
C HIS A 27 10.25 2.85 9.36
N ILE A 28 11.51 3.08 9.00
CA ILE A 28 12.64 2.89 9.93
C ILE A 28 13.05 4.19 10.65
N TRP A 29 12.38 5.31 10.35
CA TRP A 29 12.56 6.61 10.96
C TRP A 29 14.00 7.13 10.87
N ASP A 30 14.72 7.14 11.99
CA ASP A 30 16.10 7.57 12.11
C ASP A 30 17.10 6.39 11.98
N GLY A 31 16.61 5.19 11.68
CA GLY A 31 17.40 3.97 11.55
C GLY A 31 17.53 3.18 12.85
N ARG A 32 16.89 3.60 13.95
CA ARG A 32 16.82 2.78 15.17
C ARG A 32 16.14 1.43 14.93
N PHE A 33 15.25 1.37 13.94
CA PHE A 33 14.53 0.15 13.55
C PHE A 33 15.10 -0.51 12.29
N ALA A 34 16.29 -0.12 11.82
CA ALA A 34 16.86 -0.62 10.57
C ALA A 34 17.04 -2.15 10.54
N ASN A 35 17.16 -2.81 11.71
CA ASN A 35 17.25 -4.28 11.80
C ASN A 35 15.90 -5.01 11.85
N ASN A 36 14.79 -4.30 11.63
CA ASN A 36 13.46 -4.89 11.55
C ASN A 36 13.12 -5.23 10.09
N GLY A 37 13.11 -6.53 9.77
CA GLY A 37 12.80 -7.02 8.41
C GLY A 37 11.41 -6.64 7.92
N TRP A 38 10.41 -6.63 8.81
CA TRP A 38 9.06 -6.24 8.45
C TRP A 38 9.00 -4.78 7.97
N LEU A 39 9.74 -3.87 8.61
CA LEU A 39 9.77 -2.45 8.24
C LEU A 39 10.65 -2.15 7.01
N GLN A 40 11.66 -3.00 6.76
CA GLN A 40 12.52 -2.89 5.57
C GLN A 40 11.79 -3.34 4.30
N GLU A 41 11.04 -4.43 4.37
CA GLU A 41 10.21 -4.93 3.26
C GLU A 41 8.95 -4.07 3.04
N LEU A 42 8.49 -3.32 4.04
CA LEU A 42 7.28 -2.49 3.93
C LEU A 42 7.46 -1.42 2.82
N PRO A 43 6.64 -1.43 1.75
CA PRO A 43 6.83 -0.53 0.60
C PRO A 43 6.57 0.93 0.95
N LYS A 44 7.52 1.83 0.62
CA LYS A 44 7.38 3.26 0.96
C LYS A 44 6.06 3.83 0.41
N PRO A 45 5.36 4.71 1.14
CA PRO A 45 3.99 5.12 0.80
C PRO A 45 3.82 5.65 -0.64
N ILE A 46 4.81 6.40 -1.14
CA ILE A 46 4.78 7.03 -2.46
C ILE A 46 5.49 6.15 -3.49
N THR A 47 6.79 5.87 -3.31
CA THR A 47 7.59 5.21 -4.36
C THR A 47 7.42 3.69 -4.44
N LYS A 48 6.88 3.07 -3.39
CA LYS A 48 6.75 1.60 -3.25
C LYS A 48 8.08 0.85 -3.31
N VAL A 49 9.20 1.56 -3.16
CA VAL A 49 10.52 0.97 -2.98
C VAL A 49 10.59 0.29 -1.61
N THR A 50 11.34 -0.78 -1.53
CA THR A 50 11.61 -1.57 -0.33
C THR A 50 13.13 -1.66 -0.15
N TRP A 51 13.60 -1.98 1.06
CA TRP A 51 15.00 -2.25 1.41
C TRP A 51 16.03 -1.12 1.23
N ASP A 52 15.77 -0.11 0.39
CA ASP A 52 16.75 0.90 0.00
C ASP A 52 16.29 2.33 0.28
N PRO A 53 17.21 3.25 0.64
CA PRO A 53 16.98 4.68 0.54
C PRO A 53 17.05 5.13 -0.93
N THR A 54 16.39 6.24 -1.24
CA THR A 54 16.35 6.81 -2.60
C THR A 54 16.53 8.32 -2.55
N ALA A 55 17.06 8.90 -3.62
CA ALA A 55 17.06 10.34 -3.85
C ALA A 55 15.87 10.69 -4.75
N TRP A 56 14.92 11.46 -4.23
CA TRP A 56 13.75 11.88 -5.00
C TRP A 56 14.07 13.14 -5.78
N VAL A 57 13.78 13.12 -7.07
CA VAL A 57 13.92 14.24 -7.99
C VAL A 57 12.62 14.45 -8.74
N SER A 58 12.36 15.69 -9.18
CA SER A 58 11.20 15.98 -10.04
C SER A 58 11.40 15.43 -11.46
N PRO A 59 10.32 15.20 -12.22
CA PRO A 59 10.40 14.86 -13.64
C PRO A 59 11.22 15.89 -14.43
N ARG A 60 10.99 17.19 -14.19
CA ARG A 60 11.72 18.27 -14.88
C ARG A 60 13.21 18.29 -14.55
N LEU A 61 13.58 18.12 -13.27
CA LEU A 61 14.99 18.05 -12.87
C LEU A 61 15.67 16.83 -13.48
N ALA A 62 14.97 15.69 -13.53
CA ALA A 62 15.48 14.48 -14.16
C ALA A 62 15.74 14.71 -15.66
N GLU A 63 14.81 15.33 -16.39
CA GLU A 63 15.00 15.67 -17.80
C GLU A 63 16.19 16.62 -18.01
N GLN A 64 16.26 17.71 -17.25
CA GLN A 64 17.35 18.70 -17.34
C GLN A 64 18.75 18.11 -17.08
N ARG A 65 18.84 17.12 -16.20
CA ARG A 65 20.10 16.45 -15.82
C ARG A 65 20.29 15.10 -16.51
N GLY A 66 19.36 14.72 -17.41
CA GLY A 66 19.33 13.44 -18.11
C GLY A 66 19.31 12.21 -17.20
N LEU A 67 18.70 12.30 -16.01
CA LEU A 67 18.61 11.21 -15.03
C LEU A 67 17.48 10.25 -15.37
N ASN A 68 17.69 8.95 -15.16
CA ASN A 68 16.66 7.92 -15.28
C ASN A 68 16.40 7.23 -13.94
N GLU A 69 15.26 6.54 -13.84
CA GLU A 69 14.94 5.65 -12.73
C GLU A 69 16.07 4.64 -12.44
N GLY A 70 16.54 4.63 -11.19
CA GLY A 70 17.63 3.77 -10.72
C GLY A 70 19.03 4.24 -11.09
N ASP A 71 19.22 5.37 -11.77
CA ASP A 71 20.58 5.93 -11.97
C ASP A 71 21.22 6.21 -10.60
N LEU A 72 22.49 5.83 -10.43
CA LEU A 72 23.26 6.20 -9.24
C LEU A 72 23.80 7.61 -9.38
N ILE A 73 23.46 8.47 -8.42
CA ILE A 73 24.01 9.82 -8.33
C ILE A 73 24.89 9.96 -7.10
N GLU A 74 25.95 10.74 -7.24
CA GLU A 74 26.74 11.27 -6.15
C GLU A 74 26.17 12.64 -5.75
N LEU A 75 25.81 12.74 -4.47
CA LEU A 75 25.38 13.95 -3.79
C LEU A 75 26.60 14.57 -3.12
N ARG A 76 26.94 15.81 -3.47
CA ARG A 76 28.01 16.58 -2.82
C ARG A 76 27.42 17.78 -2.12
N TYR A 77 27.62 17.85 -0.81
CA TYR A 77 27.07 18.92 0.01
C TYR A 77 28.03 19.26 1.14
N ARG A 78 28.45 20.54 1.19
CA ARG A 78 29.36 21.09 2.21
C ARG A 78 30.62 20.24 2.45
N GLY A 79 31.25 19.79 1.36
CA GLY A 79 32.47 18.99 1.39
C GLY A 79 32.28 17.50 1.70
N ASN A 80 31.07 17.07 2.06
CA ASN A 80 30.73 15.65 2.24
C ASN A 80 30.07 15.09 0.99
N THR A 81 30.25 13.79 0.74
CA THR A 81 29.64 13.11 -0.40
C THR A 81 28.83 11.90 0.05
N ALA A 82 27.71 11.60 -0.61
CA ALA A 82 26.95 10.35 -0.50
C ALA A 82 26.53 9.88 -1.88
N GLN A 83 26.14 8.61 -2.01
CA GLN A 83 25.51 8.13 -3.24
C GLN A 83 24.11 7.64 -2.93
N LEU A 84 23.18 7.80 -3.87
CA LEU A 84 21.85 7.22 -3.78
C LEU A 84 21.33 6.88 -5.17
N PRO A 85 20.48 5.84 -5.29
CA PRO A 85 19.71 5.63 -6.51
C PRO A 85 18.62 6.69 -6.63
N VAL A 86 18.43 7.19 -7.84
CA VAL A 86 17.37 8.15 -8.19
C VAL A 86 16.03 7.46 -8.29
N VAL A 87 15.00 8.10 -7.74
CA VAL A 87 13.59 7.86 -8.07
C VAL A 87 12.97 9.16 -8.54
N ILE A 88 12.27 9.12 -9.66
CA ILE A 88 11.59 10.28 -10.23
C ILE A 88 10.17 10.29 -9.65
N VAL A 89 9.83 11.36 -8.94
CA VAL A 89 8.57 11.45 -8.20
C VAL A 89 7.75 12.64 -8.72
N PRO A 90 6.60 12.39 -9.37
CA PRO A 90 5.62 13.43 -9.66
C PRO A 90 5.23 14.22 -8.40
N GLY A 91 5.19 15.55 -8.50
CA GLY A 91 4.94 16.45 -7.37
C GLY A 91 6.16 16.79 -6.51
N GLN A 92 7.36 16.25 -6.81
CA GLN A 92 8.60 16.70 -6.17
C GLN A 92 8.99 18.09 -6.69
N PRO A 93 9.38 19.06 -5.83
CA PRO A 93 9.81 20.38 -6.30
C PRO A 93 11.13 20.36 -7.08
N ASP A 94 11.17 21.09 -8.20
CA ASP A 94 12.28 21.06 -9.17
C ASP A 94 13.64 21.51 -8.66
N GLY A 95 13.66 22.46 -7.74
CA GLY A 95 14.89 23.00 -7.15
C GLY A 95 15.48 22.11 -6.06
N SER A 96 14.90 20.94 -5.80
CA SER A 96 15.17 20.16 -4.59
C SER A 96 15.45 18.68 -4.85
N VAL A 97 16.23 18.07 -3.97
CA VAL A 97 16.42 16.62 -3.88
C VAL A 97 16.08 16.16 -2.47
N THR A 98 15.08 15.29 -2.34
CA THR A 98 14.71 14.72 -1.03
C THR A 98 15.47 13.42 -0.79
N VAL A 99 16.06 13.28 0.39
CA VAL A 99 16.83 12.10 0.80
C VAL A 99 16.35 11.59 2.16
N PHE A 100 16.46 10.26 2.37
CA PHE A 100 15.88 9.59 3.54
C PHE A 100 16.93 9.09 4.52
N LEU A 101 16.75 9.45 5.79
CA LEU A 101 17.60 9.03 6.89
C LEU A 101 17.30 7.58 7.33
N GLY A 102 18.25 6.99 8.04
CA GLY A 102 18.08 5.70 8.72
C GLY A 102 18.76 4.50 8.05
N TYR A 103 19.29 4.69 6.84
CA TYR A 103 20.04 3.71 6.07
C TYR A 103 21.56 3.91 6.20
N GLY A 104 22.35 3.03 5.57
CA GLY A 104 23.82 3.12 5.56
C GLY A 104 24.54 2.70 6.84
N ARG A 105 23.82 2.09 7.79
CA ARG A 105 24.36 1.69 9.09
C ARG A 105 25.24 0.44 8.98
N ARG A 106 26.37 0.44 9.70
CA ARG A 106 27.38 -0.65 9.66
C ARG A 106 27.16 -1.76 10.69
N ARG A 107 26.50 -1.47 11.80
CA ARG A 107 26.37 -2.36 12.96
C ARG A 107 24.93 -2.42 13.46
N THR A 108 24.03 -2.94 12.65
CA THR A 108 22.59 -3.03 12.95
C THR A 108 22.11 -4.46 13.18
N GLY A 109 22.79 -5.46 12.63
CA GLY A 109 22.41 -6.87 12.73
C GLY A 109 22.46 -7.58 11.38
N ARG A 110 21.57 -8.54 11.13
CA ARG A 110 21.53 -9.33 9.89
C ARG A 110 20.66 -8.71 8.78
N VAL A 111 19.79 -7.76 9.12
CA VAL A 111 18.80 -7.19 8.19
C VAL A 111 19.29 -5.87 7.61
N GLY A 112 19.46 -4.85 8.46
CA GLY A 112 19.77 -3.49 8.01
C GLY A 112 21.24 -3.14 7.93
N SER A 113 22.14 -4.10 8.18
CA SER A 113 23.57 -3.82 8.09
C SER A 113 23.96 -3.73 6.63
N ALA A 114 24.67 -2.67 6.30
CA ALA A 114 25.38 -2.57 5.04
C ALA A 114 26.34 -3.76 4.88
N VAL A 115 25.97 -4.76 4.08
CA VAL A 115 26.89 -5.84 3.68
C VAL A 115 27.86 -5.21 2.66
N THR A 116 29.13 -5.10 3.04
CA THR A 116 30.31 -4.67 2.26
C THR A 116 30.08 -3.84 0.98
N GLY A 117 30.51 -2.58 1.00
CA GLY A 117 30.76 -1.76 -0.19
C GLY A 117 29.59 -0.86 -0.60
N GLU A 118 28.53 -1.42 -1.18
CA GLU A 118 27.48 -0.65 -1.86
C GLU A 118 26.56 0.10 -0.89
N SER A 119 26.14 -0.55 0.20
CA SER A 119 25.17 0.02 1.14
C SER A 119 25.75 1.10 2.07
N GLN A 120 27.09 1.20 2.21
CA GLN A 120 27.71 2.29 3.00
C GLN A 120 27.70 3.62 2.26
N ALA A 121 27.64 3.60 0.93
CA ALA A 121 27.58 4.81 0.14
C ALA A 121 26.29 5.61 0.41
N PHE A 122 25.25 4.92 0.88
CA PHE A 122 23.88 5.43 1.09
C PHE A 122 23.65 6.07 2.48
N ASP A 123 24.68 6.17 3.31
CA ASP A 123 24.56 6.89 4.59
C ASP A 123 24.48 8.40 4.34
N VAL A 124 23.27 8.95 4.31
CA VAL A 124 23.06 10.40 4.14
C VAL A 124 23.23 11.21 5.42
N TYR A 125 23.44 10.58 6.59
CA TYR A 125 23.72 11.35 7.81
C TYR A 125 25.01 12.17 7.69
N LYS A 126 25.99 11.69 6.91
CA LYS A 126 27.24 12.42 6.66
C LYS A 126 27.06 13.74 5.90
N LEU A 127 25.94 13.92 5.21
CA LEU A 127 25.63 15.18 4.52
C LEU A 127 24.99 16.20 5.48
N ARG A 128 24.46 15.78 6.63
CA ARG A 128 23.81 16.71 7.57
C ARG A 128 24.86 17.55 8.31
N SER A 129 24.52 18.82 8.54
CA SER A 129 25.30 19.74 9.37
C SER A 129 24.41 20.33 10.47
N SER A 130 25.01 20.78 11.57
CA SER A 130 24.26 21.24 12.76
C SER A 130 23.41 22.49 12.52
N ASP A 131 23.78 23.31 11.53
CA ASP A 131 23.07 24.51 11.10
C ASP A 131 22.10 24.27 9.93
N ALA A 132 22.14 23.10 9.29
CA ALA A 132 21.25 22.68 8.20
C ALA A 132 20.77 21.23 8.42
N LEU A 133 19.98 21.04 9.49
CA LEU A 133 19.57 19.70 9.96
C LEU A 133 18.52 19.02 9.08
N TRP A 134 17.71 19.79 8.36
CA TRP A 134 16.54 19.30 7.63
C TRP A 134 16.50 19.73 6.18
N PHE A 135 17.05 20.89 5.86
CA PHE A 135 17.21 21.34 4.48
C PHE A 135 18.36 22.35 4.37
N GLY A 136 18.84 22.57 3.15
CA GLY A 136 19.80 23.65 2.86
C GLY A 136 20.18 23.72 1.39
N ASP A 137 20.63 24.90 0.96
CA ASP A 137 21.03 25.18 -0.42
C ASP A 137 22.50 24.82 -0.70
N GLY A 138 22.83 24.62 -1.97
CA GLY A 138 24.21 24.35 -2.42
C GLY A 138 24.51 22.86 -2.61
N LEU A 139 23.50 22.01 -2.77
CA LEU A 139 23.68 20.63 -3.20
C LEU A 139 24.13 20.60 -4.67
N GLU A 140 25.19 19.86 -4.93
CA GLU A 140 25.60 19.46 -6.26
C GLU A 140 25.30 17.97 -6.46
N ILE A 141 24.81 17.61 -7.65
CA ILE A 141 24.58 16.23 -8.04
C ILE A 141 25.38 15.89 -9.30
N ALA A 142 25.98 14.71 -9.31
CA ALA A 142 26.70 14.17 -10.47
C ALA A 142 26.34 12.70 -10.66
N LYS A 143 26.30 12.23 -11.91
CA LYS A 143 26.14 10.79 -12.18
C LYS A 143 27.39 10.04 -11.71
N ALA A 144 27.21 9.06 -10.83
CA ALA A 144 28.31 8.24 -10.30
C ALA A 144 28.69 7.07 -11.23
N GLY A 145 27.87 6.81 -12.26
CA GLY A 145 28.01 5.68 -13.17
C GLY A 145 27.33 4.42 -12.63
N GLY A 146 26.75 3.61 -13.52
CA GLY A 146 26.02 2.39 -13.17
C GLY A 146 24.53 2.61 -12.87
N LYS A 147 23.77 1.51 -12.95
CA LYS A 147 22.34 1.46 -12.67
C LYS A 147 22.10 0.59 -11.45
N TYR A 148 21.28 1.09 -10.53
CA TYR A 148 20.87 0.38 -9.34
C TYR A 148 19.53 -0.31 -9.53
N VAL A 149 19.41 -1.52 -8.99
CA VAL A 149 18.15 -2.26 -9.01
C VAL A 149 17.32 -1.85 -7.79
N LEU A 150 16.20 -1.19 -8.05
CA LEU A 150 15.20 -0.81 -7.06
C LEU A 150 14.19 -1.96 -6.89
N ALA A 151 14.08 -2.50 -5.68
CA ALA A 151 13.05 -3.48 -5.37
C ALA A 151 11.73 -2.76 -5.06
N ARG A 152 10.82 -2.69 -6.04
CA ARG A 152 9.50 -2.06 -5.90
C ARG A 152 8.40 -3.12 -5.87
N THR A 153 7.36 -2.89 -5.08
CA THR A 153 6.16 -3.75 -5.10
C THR A 153 5.10 -3.27 -6.09
N GLN A 154 5.28 -2.08 -6.66
CA GLN A 154 4.38 -1.49 -7.65
C GLN A 154 5.19 -0.74 -8.71
N GLU A 155 5.04 -1.18 -9.96
CA GLU A 155 5.74 -0.61 -11.11
C GLU A 155 4.94 0.53 -11.77
N HIS A 156 3.62 0.36 -11.92
CA HIS A 156 2.76 1.33 -12.60
C HIS A 156 1.99 2.16 -11.56
N HIS A 157 2.14 3.49 -11.62
CA HIS A 157 1.51 4.45 -10.70
C HIS A 157 0.39 5.25 -11.37
N LEU A 158 0.06 4.95 -12.62
CA LEU A 158 -1.05 5.54 -13.35
C LEU A 158 -2.26 4.61 -13.34
N MET A 159 -3.45 5.19 -13.40
CA MET A 159 -4.69 4.42 -13.53
C MET A 159 -4.97 3.95 -14.96
N GLU A 160 -4.24 4.43 -15.96
CA GLU A 160 -4.33 4.00 -17.37
C GLU A 160 -5.76 4.07 -17.94
N GLY A 161 -6.48 5.16 -17.63
CA GLY A 161 -7.87 5.36 -18.05
C GLY A 161 -8.90 4.43 -17.37
N ARG A 162 -8.46 3.61 -16.42
CA ARG A 162 -9.33 2.76 -15.60
C ARG A 162 -9.75 3.51 -14.33
N ALA A 163 -10.75 2.99 -13.63
CA ALA A 163 -11.23 3.55 -12.37
C ALA A 163 -10.99 2.59 -11.16
N PRO A 164 -9.74 2.14 -10.88
CA PRO A 164 -9.48 1.32 -9.70
C PRO A 164 -9.78 2.11 -8.41
N VAL A 165 -9.37 3.38 -8.38
CA VAL A 165 -9.83 4.37 -7.42
C VAL A 165 -10.89 5.24 -8.07
N ARG A 166 -12.08 5.28 -7.48
CA ARG A 166 -13.09 6.28 -7.83
C ARG A 166 -12.92 7.47 -6.89
N ALA A 167 -12.83 8.66 -7.48
CA ALA A 167 -12.59 9.89 -6.74
C ALA A 167 -13.40 11.05 -7.35
N GLY A 168 -13.77 12.01 -6.51
CA GLY A 168 -14.46 13.23 -6.92
C GLY A 168 -14.29 14.33 -5.88
N THR A 169 -14.91 15.47 -6.12
CA THR A 169 -14.92 16.61 -5.20
C THR A 169 -16.17 16.61 -4.33
N LEU A 170 -16.11 17.33 -3.20
CA LEU A 170 -17.27 17.53 -2.33
C LEU A 170 -18.40 18.29 -3.04
N GLU A 171 -18.05 19.20 -3.96
CA GLU A 171 -19.04 19.93 -4.75
C GLU A 171 -19.76 19.01 -5.75
N GLU A 172 -19.00 18.17 -6.48
CA GLU A 172 -19.57 17.15 -7.37
C GLU A 172 -20.50 16.20 -6.59
N TYR A 173 -20.06 15.72 -5.42
CA TYR A 173 -20.87 14.84 -4.57
C TYR A 173 -22.16 15.52 -4.06
N ARG A 174 -22.13 16.82 -3.74
CA ARG A 174 -23.33 17.57 -3.34
C ARG A 174 -24.33 17.74 -4.48
N ARG A 175 -23.83 17.83 -5.72
CA ARG A 175 -24.64 17.97 -6.92
C ARG A 175 -25.26 16.64 -7.34
N ASP A 176 -24.45 15.60 -7.38
CA ASP A 176 -24.85 14.23 -7.67
C ASP A 176 -24.13 13.25 -6.73
N PRO A 177 -24.82 12.77 -5.68
CA PRO A 177 -24.24 11.78 -4.76
C PRO A 177 -23.96 10.42 -5.40
N THR A 178 -24.53 10.14 -6.58
CA THR A 178 -24.43 8.86 -7.29
C THR A 178 -23.34 8.83 -8.38
N PHE A 179 -22.55 9.91 -8.54
CA PHE A 179 -21.51 10.03 -9.57
C PHE A 179 -20.56 8.82 -9.65
N VAL A 180 -20.32 8.16 -8.52
CA VAL A 180 -19.45 6.97 -8.41
C VAL A 180 -19.98 5.80 -9.24
N ALA A 181 -21.30 5.66 -9.36
CA ALA A 181 -21.94 4.60 -10.13
C ALA A 181 -21.70 4.75 -11.63
N GLU A 182 -21.53 5.97 -12.14
CA GLU A 182 -21.25 6.23 -13.56
C GLU A 182 -19.80 5.91 -13.96
N MET A 183 -18.91 5.76 -12.98
CA MET A 183 -17.48 5.48 -13.19
C MET A 183 -17.16 4.00 -13.40
N GLY A 184 -18.17 3.12 -13.50
CA GLY A 184 -17.96 1.71 -13.79
C GLY A 184 -19.26 0.93 -13.94
N GLU A 185 -19.15 -0.29 -14.47
CA GLU A 185 -20.31 -1.14 -14.69
C GLU A 185 -20.56 -2.04 -13.48
N ARG A 186 -21.82 -2.11 -13.04
CA ARG A 186 -22.27 -3.05 -12.02
C ARG A 186 -23.36 -3.95 -12.60
N PRO A 187 -22.99 -5.13 -13.15
CA PRO A 187 -23.96 -6.07 -13.69
C PRO A 187 -24.99 -6.47 -12.63
N PRO A 188 -26.28 -6.64 -13.00
CA PRO A 188 -27.29 -7.11 -12.07
C PRO A 188 -26.93 -8.52 -11.60
N ARG A 189 -27.25 -8.84 -10.34
CA ARG A 189 -26.94 -10.18 -9.79
C ARG A 189 -27.59 -11.30 -10.60
N SER A 190 -28.76 -11.09 -11.18
CA SER A 190 -29.43 -12.05 -12.07
C SER A 190 -28.60 -12.43 -13.31
N LEU A 191 -27.61 -11.64 -13.71
CA LEU A 191 -26.70 -11.93 -14.82
C LEU A 191 -25.54 -12.85 -14.37
N SER A 192 -25.87 -14.05 -13.87
CA SER A 192 -24.90 -15.09 -13.57
C SER A 192 -25.49 -16.47 -13.83
N ILE A 193 -24.69 -17.35 -14.45
CA ILE A 193 -25.02 -18.78 -14.60
C ILE A 193 -24.62 -19.58 -13.36
N VAL A 194 -23.83 -19.00 -12.46
CA VAL A 194 -23.41 -19.63 -11.20
C VAL A 194 -24.56 -19.48 -10.20
N PRO A 195 -25.07 -20.58 -9.62
CA PRO A 195 -26.13 -20.50 -8.62
C PRO A 195 -25.73 -19.63 -7.43
N GLU A 196 -26.66 -18.83 -6.92
CA GLU A 196 -26.43 -18.07 -5.70
C GLU A 196 -26.48 -19.00 -4.49
N TRP A 197 -25.55 -18.78 -3.56
CA TRP A 197 -25.59 -19.42 -2.25
C TRP A 197 -26.13 -18.44 -1.21
N GLU A 198 -27.07 -18.89 -0.40
CA GLU A 198 -27.60 -18.10 0.71
C GLU A 198 -26.73 -18.29 1.96
N TYR A 199 -26.16 -17.19 2.44
CA TYR A 199 -25.37 -17.16 3.68
C TYR A 199 -26.26 -16.69 4.82
N ASN A 200 -26.96 -17.62 5.48
CA ASN A 200 -27.97 -17.32 6.50
C ASN A 200 -27.41 -17.12 7.92
N GLY A 201 -26.16 -17.51 8.17
CA GLY A 201 -25.45 -17.31 9.44
C GLY A 201 -24.77 -15.94 9.50
N TYR A 202 -23.48 -15.93 9.83
CA TYR A 202 -22.65 -14.74 9.64
C TYR A 202 -22.33 -14.54 8.16
N LYS A 203 -22.34 -13.30 7.72
CA LYS A 203 -22.00 -12.89 6.36
C LYS A 203 -20.90 -11.83 6.43
N TRP A 204 -19.65 -12.24 6.61
CA TRP A 204 -18.55 -11.30 6.81
C TRP A 204 -18.31 -10.41 5.60
N GLY A 205 -18.06 -9.12 5.86
CA GLY A 205 -17.75 -8.11 4.86
C GLY A 205 -16.83 -7.02 5.37
N MET A 206 -16.27 -6.27 4.43
CA MET A 206 -15.36 -5.16 4.72
C MET A 206 -15.75 -3.93 3.89
N ALA A 207 -15.64 -2.75 4.48
CA ALA A 207 -15.76 -1.47 3.80
C ALA A 207 -14.50 -0.64 4.06
N ILE A 208 -13.92 -0.04 3.01
CA ILE A 208 -12.70 0.76 3.11
C ILE A 208 -12.96 2.19 2.63
N ASP A 209 -12.83 3.17 3.51
CA ASP A 209 -12.98 4.59 3.17
C ASP A 209 -11.69 5.18 2.59
N LEU A 210 -11.70 5.45 1.29
CA LEU A 210 -10.53 6.00 0.59
C LEU A 210 -10.31 7.48 0.88
N SER A 211 -11.31 8.21 1.39
CA SER A 211 -11.13 9.62 1.79
C SER A 211 -10.31 9.74 3.07
N SER A 212 -10.41 8.73 3.95
CA SER A 212 -9.69 8.68 5.23
C SER A 212 -8.34 7.97 5.11
N CYS A 213 -8.11 7.21 4.04
CA CYS A 213 -6.88 6.45 3.85
C CYS A 213 -5.69 7.36 3.47
N THR A 214 -4.73 7.50 4.38
CA THR A 214 -3.51 8.30 4.16
C THR A 214 -2.35 7.52 3.54
N GLY A 215 -2.55 6.25 3.19
CA GLY A 215 -1.48 5.41 2.62
C GLY A 215 -0.38 4.99 3.61
N CYS A 216 -0.60 5.13 4.92
CA CYS A 216 0.39 4.85 5.97
C CYS A 216 0.93 3.41 6.07
N ALA A 217 0.32 2.45 5.34
CA ALA A 217 0.70 1.04 5.30
C ALA A 217 0.69 0.29 6.66
N THR A 218 0.15 0.89 7.73
CA THR A 218 -0.01 0.23 9.03
C THR A 218 -0.91 -1.01 8.94
N CYS A 219 -1.89 -1.00 8.05
CA CYS A 219 -2.74 -2.16 7.78
C CYS A 219 -1.93 -3.37 7.24
N THR A 220 -0.89 -3.10 6.45
CA THR A 220 0.00 -4.12 5.88
C THR A 220 0.89 -4.72 6.96
N ILE A 221 1.56 -3.89 7.77
CA ILE A 221 2.45 -4.38 8.83
C ILE A 221 1.68 -5.14 9.93
N ALA A 222 0.47 -4.69 10.26
CA ALA A 222 -0.40 -5.39 11.21
C ALA A 222 -0.82 -6.76 10.67
N CYS A 223 -1.11 -6.86 9.37
CA CYS A 223 -1.41 -8.13 8.73
C CYS A 223 -0.20 -9.09 8.76
N VAL A 224 1.02 -8.56 8.58
CA VAL A 224 2.27 -9.32 8.70
C VAL A 224 2.44 -9.89 10.09
N ALA A 225 2.34 -9.05 11.11
CA ALA A 225 2.48 -9.44 12.51
C ALA A 225 1.42 -10.46 12.94
N GLU A 226 0.16 -10.23 12.57
CA GLU A 226 -0.97 -11.06 12.98
C GLU A 226 -0.96 -12.44 12.30
N ASN A 227 -0.62 -12.48 11.01
CA ASN A 227 -0.84 -13.67 10.19
C ASN A 227 0.47 -14.39 9.84
N ASN A 228 1.53 -14.22 10.64
CA ASN A 228 2.82 -14.92 10.44
C ASN A 228 3.37 -14.81 9.02
N ILE A 229 3.17 -13.67 8.36
CA ILE A 229 3.64 -13.48 6.98
C ILE A 229 5.18 -13.39 7.01
N PRO A 230 5.89 -14.19 6.21
CA PRO A 230 7.34 -14.19 6.22
C PRO A 230 7.90 -12.93 5.56
N VAL A 231 9.12 -12.54 5.97
CA VAL A 231 9.87 -11.46 5.32
C VAL A 231 10.51 -11.98 4.04
N VAL A 232 10.42 -11.23 2.96
CA VAL A 232 11.08 -11.53 1.67
C VAL A 232 12.22 -10.55 1.43
N GLY A 233 13.41 -11.10 1.17
CA GLY A 233 14.60 -10.31 0.87
C GLY A 233 14.49 -9.52 -0.44
N LYS A 234 15.27 -8.44 -0.54
CA LYS A 234 15.30 -7.50 -1.66
C LYS A 234 15.27 -8.16 -3.05
N ASP A 235 16.15 -9.14 -3.29
CA ASP A 235 16.30 -9.79 -4.59
C ASP A 235 15.02 -10.51 -5.04
N GLU A 236 14.25 -11.04 -4.11
CA GLU A 236 13.01 -11.76 -4.37
C GLU A 236 11.83 -10.77 -4.47
N VAL A 237 11.84 -9.68 -3.70
CA VAL A 237 10.87 -8.58 -3.87
C VAL A 237 10.98 -7.95 -5.25
N HIS A 238 12.20 -7.70 -5.74
CA HIS A 238 12.42 -7.19 -7.10
C HIS A 238 11.83 -8.11 -8.19
N LYS A 239 11.72 -9.41 -7.94
CA LYS A 239 11.07 -10.38 -8.84
C LYS A 239 9.55 -10.42 -8.69
N GLY A 240 8.94 -9.50 -7.93
CA GLY A 240 7.50 -9.43 -7.67
C GLY A 240 7.00 -10.54 -6.74
N ARG A 241 7.81 -10.95 -5.74
CA ARG A 241 7.49 -12.07 -4.83
C ARG A 241 7.29 -11.65 -3.37
N ASP A 242 6.94 -10.39 -3.13
CA ASP A 242 6.56 -9.93 -1.79
C ASP A 242 5.38 -10.73 -1.24
N MET A 243 5.30 -10.90 0.08
CA MET A 243 4.27 -11.74 0.71
C MET A 243 3.13 -10.95 1.36
N HIS A 244 3.01 -9.65 1.10
CA HIS A 244 1.97 -8.81 1.72
C HIS A 244 0.55 -9.21 1.27
N TRP A 245 -0.31 -9.59 2.22
CA TRP A 245 -1.70 -10.01 1.96
C TRP A 245 -2.68 -8.86 1.78
N ILE A 246 -2.32 -7.69 2.28
CA ILE A 246 -2.97 -6.41 1.99
C ILE A 246 -1.86 -5.47 1.55
N ARG A 247 -1.91 -5.07 0.27
CA ARG A 247 -1.01 -4.04 -0.26
C ARG A 247 -1.75 -2.71 -0.27
N VAL A 248 -1.02 -1.61 -0.23
CA VAL A 248 -1.60 -0.29 -0.43
C VAL A 248 -1.13 0.20 -1.78
N ASP A 249 -2.01 0.17 -2.77
CA ASP A 249 -1.74 0.69 -4.10
C ASP A 249 -1.78 2.22 -4.06
N HIS A 250 -0.97 2.85 -4.90
CA HIS A 250 -0.85 4.30 -4.99
C HIS A 250 -1.00 4.74 -6.44
N TYR A 251 -1.85 5.73 -6.70
CA TYR A 251 -2.07 6.24 -8.05
C TYR A 251 -1.94 7.76 -8.11
N PHE A 252 -1.21 8.23 -9.10
CA PHE A 252 -1.19 9.63 -9.50
C PHE A 252 -2.29 9.91 -10.54
N ALA A 253 -2.86 11.11 -10.48
CA ALA A 253 -3.76 11.64 -11.51
C ALA A 253 -3.48 13.11 -11.76
N GLY A 254 -3.81 13.59 -12.96
CA GLY A 254 -3.62 14.99 -13.33
C GLY A 254 -2.19 15.29 -13.78
N ASP A 255 -1.75 16.51 -13.48
CA ASP A 255 -0.48 17.08 -13.93
C ASP A 255 0.74 16.47 -13.20
N LEU A 256 1.89 16.34 -13.87
CA LEU A 256 3.09 15.73 -13.28
C LEU A 256 3.80 16.61 -12.24
N GLU A 257 3.67 17.94 -12.35
CA GLU A 257 4.28 18.90 -11.43
C GLU A 257 3.41 19.08 -10.18
N ASN A 258 2.09 18.93 -10.31
CA ASN A 258 1.16 18.98 -9.20
C ASN A 258 0.09 17.85 -9.29
N PRO A 259 0.49 16.59 -9.10
CA PRO A 259 -0.40 15.46 -9.23
C PRO A 259 -1.33 15.33 -8.03
N GLU A 260 -2.53 14.86 -8.30
CA GLU A 260 -3.39 14.28 -7.28
C GLU A 260 -2.86 12.90 -6.90
N MET A 261 -2.99 12.54 -5.64
CA MET A 261 -2.50 11.28 -5.10
C MET A 261 -3.63 10.52 -4.42
N TYR A 262 -3.77 9.25 -4.77
CA TYR A 262 -4.78 8.36 -4.21
C TYR A 262 -4.15 7.09 -3.64
N HIS A 263 -4.67 6.62 -2.51
CA HIS A 263 -4.26 5.39 -1.87
C HIS A 263 -5.40 4.40 -1.82
N GLN A 264 -5.13 3.13 -2.13
CA GLN A 264 -6.11 2.07 -2.09
C GLN A 264 -5.54 0.82 -1.43
N PRO A 265 -5.92 0.50 -0.19
CA PRO A 265 -5.62 -0.80 0.40
C PRO A 265 -6.38 -1.91 -0.34
N VAL A 266 -5.65 -2.88 -0.90
CA VAL A 266 -6.19 -4.01 -1.67
C VAL A 266 -5.87 -5.32 -0.95
N PRO A 267 -6.80 -5.84 -0.12
CA PRO A 267 -6.74 -7.20 0.42
C PRO A 267 -7.37 -8.21 -0.56
N CYS A 268 -7.46 -9.49 -0.15
CA CYS A 268 -8.42 -10.39 -0.76
C CYS A 268 -9.85 -9.91 -0.53
N MET A 269 -10.62 -9.79 -1.61
CA MET A 269 -11.99 -9.27 -1.57
C MET A 269 -13.03 -10.27 -1.06
N GLN A 270 -12.64 -11.52 -0.79
CA GLN A 270 -13.54 -12.64 -0.46
C GLN A 270 -14.75 -12.68 -1.42
N CYS A 271 -14.48 -12.77 -2.71
CA CYS A 271 -15.48 -12.80 -3.78
C CYS A 271 -16.48 -13.94 -3.59
N GLU A 272 -17.80 -13.70 -3.62
CA GLU A 272 -18.79 -14.79 -3.60
C GLU A 272 -18.68 -15.67 -4.85
N ASN A 273 -18.53 -15.06 -6.01
CA ASN A 273 -18.21 -15.75 -7.26
C ASN A 273 -16.69 -15.79 -7.42
N ALA A 274 -15.99 -16.60 -6.62
CA ALA A 274 -14.53 -16.62 -6.59
C ALA A 274 -13.92 -17.38 -7.79
N PRO A 275 -13.32 -16.68 -8.78
CA PRO A 275 -12.68 -17.36 -9.92
C PRO A 275 -11.45 -18.18 -9.48
N CYS A 276 -10.83 -17.78 -8.38
CA CYS A 276 -9.65 -18.44 -7.84
C CYS A 276 -9.92 -19.80 -7.18
N GLU A 277 -11.18 -20.12 -6.85
CA GLU A 277 -11.57 -21.43 -6.30
C GLU A 277 -11.72 -22.49 -7.38
N LEU A 278 -12.46 -22.15 -8.44
CA LEU A 278 -12.80 -23.06 -9.53
C LEU A 278 -11.57 -23.65 -10.24
N VAL A 279 -10.43 -22.95 -10.18
CA VAL A 279 -9.18 -23.35 -10.82
C VAL A 279 -8.25 -24.15 -9.92
N CYS A 280 -8.63 -24.43 -8.67
CA CYS A 280 -7.81 -25.21 -7.76
C CYS A 280 -8.08 -26.71 -7.93
N PRO A 281 -7.15 -27.50 -8.51
CA PRO A 281 -7.42 -28.91 -8.84
C PRO A 281 -7.54 -29.82 -7.62
N VAL A 282 -7.12 -29.34 -6.44
CA VAL A 282 -7.07 -30.13 -5.20
C VAL A 282 -8.05 -29.63 -4.14
N GLY A 283 -8.86 -28.61 -4.43
CA GLY A 283 -9.80 -28.03 -3.45
C GLY A 283 -9.09 -27.39 -2.26
N ALA A 284 -7.91 -26.79 -2.46
CA ALA A 284 -7.19 -26.08 -1.39
C ALA A 284 -7.77 -24.68 -1.11
N THR A 285 -8.71 -24.23 -1.92
CA THR A 285 -9.44 -22.99 -1.68
C THR A 285 -10.91 -23.22 -2.00
N VAL A 286 -11.75 -22.87 -1.03
CA VAL A 286 -13.20 -23.16 -1.01
C VAL A 286 -13.91 -22.09 -0.20
N HIS A 287 -15.19 -21.87 -0.45
CA HIS A 287 -16.00 -21.05 0.43
C HIS A 287 -16.35 -21.76 1.73
N SER A 288 -16.30 -21.03 2.84
CA SER A 288 -16.93 -21.42 4.10
C SER A 288 -18.44 -21.17 4.06
N SER A 289 -19.17 -21.71 5.03
CA SER A 289 -20.60 -21.43 5.23
C SER A 289 -20.90 -19.97 5.60
N GLU A 290 -19.88 -19.19 5.98
CA GLU A 290 -19.99 -17.75 6.30
C GLU A 290 -19.64 -16.86 5.08
N GLY A 291 -19.29 -17.49 3.95
CA GLY A 291 -18.90 -16.79 2.72
C GLY A 291 -17.49 -16.25 2.74
N LEU A 292 -16.62 -16.73 3.63
CA LEU A 292 -15.19 -16.50 3.53
C LEU A 292 -14.62 -17.39 2.43
N ASN A 293 -13.73 -16.85 1.62
CA ASN A 293 -12.90 -17.69 0.78
C ASN A 293 -11.82 -18.29 1.68
N ASP A 294 -11.85 -19.57 1.99
CA ASP A 294 -10.84 -20.21 2.82
C ASP A 294 -9.65 -20.65 1.97
N MET A 295 -8.44 -20.42 2.48
CA MET A 295 -7.19 -20.92 1.89
C MET A 295 -6.60 -21.96 2.83
N VAL A 296 -6.76 -23.22 2.49
CA VAL A 296 -6.32 -24.36 3.29
C VAL A 296 -4.87 -24.68 2.90
N TYR A 297 -3.93 -24.12 3.67
CA TYR A 297 -2.50 -24.11 3.35
C TYR A 297 -1.91 -25.51 3.11
N ASN A 298 -2.25 -26.49 3.96
CA ASN A 298 -1.74 -27.86 3.89
C ASN A 298 -2.26 -28.67 2.69
N ARG A 299 -3.37 -28.24 2.05
CA ARG A 299 -3.93 -28.87 0.86
C ARG A 299 -3.32 -28.32 -0.43
N CYS A 300 -2.69 -27.16 -0.37
CA CYS A 300 -2.12 -26.51 -1.54
C CYS A 300 -0.91 -27.29 -2.07
N VAL A 301 -0.97 -27.72 -3.34
CA VAL A 301 0.13 -28.41 -4.03
C VAL A 301 0.97 -27.47 -4.92
N GLY A 302 0.73 -26.16 -4.83
CA GLY A 302 1.59 -25.16 -5.47
C GLY A 302 1.44 -24.94 -6.97
N THR A 303 0.28 -25.26 -7.56
CA THR A 303 0.03 -25.04 -9.01
C THR A 303 0.04 -23.57 -9.42
N ARG A 304 -0.24 -22.65 -8.47
CA ARG A 304 -0.31 -21.18 -8.63
C ARG A 304 -1.43 -20.64 -9.52
N TYR A 305 -2.25 -21.49 -10.13
CA TYR A 305 -3.31 -21.04 -11.05
C TYR A 305 -4.35 -20.12 -10.35
N CYS A 306 -4.62 -20.36 -9.07
CA CYS A 306 -5.51 -19.49 -8.28
C CYS A 306 -5.04 -18.02 -8.21
N SER A 307 -3.74 -17.74 -8.36
CA SER A 307 -3.24 -16.36 -8.46
C SER A 307 -3.51 -15.77 -9.84
N ASN A 308 -3.26 -16.53 -10.91
CA ASN A 308 -3.49 -16.06 -12.29
C ASN A 308 -4.97 -15.69 -12.51
N ASN A 309 -5.89 -16.53 -12.02
CA ASN A 309 -7.33 -16.30 -12.18
C ASN A 309 -7.92 -15.28 -11.18
N CYS A 310 -7.15 -14.89 -10.15
CA CYS A 310 -7.58 -13.81 -9.26
C CYS A 310 -7.38 -12.47 -9.98
N PRO A 311 -8.44 -11.69 -10.24
CA PRO A 311 -8.32 -10.45 -11.00
C PRO A 311 -7.50 -9.39 -10.24
N TYR A 312 -7.54 -9.42 -8.91
CA TYR A 312 -6.83 -8.48 -8.05
C TYR A 312 -5.35 -8.83 -7.79
N LYS A 313 -4.91 -10.04 -8.19
CA LYS A 313 -3.56 -10.57 -7.90
C LYS A 313 -3.16 -10.41 -6.43
N VAL A 314 -4.03 -10.84 -5.51
CA VAL A 314 -3.87 -10.76 -4.04
C VAL A 314 -3.57 -12.11 -3.39
N ARG A 315 -3.31 -13.13 -4.21
CA ARG A 315 -2.79 -14.43 -3.77
C ARG A 315 -1.26 -14.36 -3.82
N ARG A 316 -0.59 -14.63 -2.70
CA ARG A 316 0.87 -14.57 -2.53
C ARG A 316 1.46 -15.95 -2.39
N PHE A 317 2.52 -16.27 -3.11
CA PHE A 317 3.05 -17.63 -3.18
C PHE A 317 4.39 -17.72 -2.49
N ASN A 318 4.56 -18.70 -1.59
CA ASN A 318 5.85 -19.03 -1.02
C ASN A 318 6.74 -19.72 -2.08
N PHE A 319 7.42 -18.96 -2.93
CA PHE A 319 8.30 -19.52 -3.97
C PHE A 319 9.46 -20.31 -3.36
N LEU A 320 10.04 -19.78 -2.28
CA LEU A 320 11.12 -20.40 -1.53
C LEU A 320 10.65 -20.68 -0.09
N LEU A 321 11.54 -21.22 0.72
CA LEU A 321 11.30 -21.31 2.17
C LEU A 321 11.59 -19.93 2.79
N TYR A 322 10.58 -19.05 2.79
CA TYR A 322 10.72 -17.69 3.33
C TYR A 322 10.63 -17.63 4.86
N SER A 323 9.87 -18.54 5.48
CA SER A 323 9.79 -18.65 6.95
C SER A 323 11.10 -19.20 7.55
N ASP A 324 11.68 -18.49 8.51
CA ASP A 324 12.87 -18.95 9.25
C ASP A 324 12.48 -19.93 10.37
N TRP A 325 12.77 -21.22 10.19
CA TRP A 325 12.47 -22.28 11.18
C TRP A 325 13.66 -22.64 12.05
N ASP A 326 14.79 -21.94 11.94
CA ASP A 326 16.01 -22.29 12.66
C ASP A 326 16.29 -21.29 13.80
N THR A 327 15.93 -20.02 13.61
CA THR A 327 16.15 -18.96 14.59
C THR A 327 15.07 -18.99 15.68
N LYS A 328 15.36 -19.72 16.77
CA LYS A 328 14.44 -19.89 17.93
C LYS A 328 13.93 -18.58 18.54
N SER A 329 14.71 -17.49 18.49
CA SER A 329 14.28 -16.18 19.01
C SER A 329 13.12 -15.56 18.23
N LEU A 330 12.84 -16.03 17.01
CA LEU A 330 11.69 -15.59 16.22
C LEU A 330 10.40 -16.35 16.56
N TYR A 331 10.46 -17.47 17.29
CA TYR A 331 9.29 -18.29 17.56
C TYR A 331 8.23 -17.56 18.39
N PRO A 332 8.60 -16.82 19.46
CA PRO A 332 7.62 -16.09 20.28
C PRO A 332 6.93 -14.94 19.53
N LEU A 333 7.45 -14.52 18.36
CA LEU A 333 6.83 -13.48 17.53
C LEU A 333 5.65 -14.00 16.71
N ARG A 334 5.51 -15.33 16.60
CA ARG A 334 4.49 -15.95 15.74
C ARG A 334 3.19 -16.10 16.51
N ASN A 335 2.10 -15.73 15.86
CA ASN A 335 0.75 -16.00 16.33
C ASN A 335 0.53 -17.53 16.38
N PRO A 336 0.22 -18.12 17.55
CA PRO A 336 0.02 -19.57 17.69
C PRO A 336 -1.23 -20.07 16.96
N ASP A 337 -2.21 -19.19 16.68
CA ASP A 337 -3.49 -19.54 16.06
C ASP A 337 -3.44 -19.49 14.53
N VAL A 338 -2.29 -19.11 13.94
CA VAL A 338 -2.11 -19.02 12.50
C VAL A 338 -0.98 -19.95 12.06
N THR A 339 -1.26 -20.82 11.09
CA THR A 339 -0.26 -21.72 10.51
C THR A 339 0.94 -20.91 10.00
N VAL A 340 2.17 -21.31 10.34
CA VAL A 340 3.39 -20.80 9.68
C VAL A 340 3.59 -21.62 8.41
N ARG A 341 3.59 -20.97 7.24
CA ARG A 341 3.62 -21.68 5.96
C ARG A 341 5.04 -22.07 5.58
N SER A 342 5.11 -23.19 4.87
CA SER A 342 6.33 -23.67 4.20
C SER A 342 6.36 -23.22 2.74
N ARG A 343 7.42 -23.59 2.03
CA ARG A 343 7.56 -23.38 0.58
C ARG A 343 6.45 -24.07 -0.20
N GLY A 344 6.14 -23.54 -1.38
CA GLY A 344 5.23 -24.17 -2.33
C GLY A 344 3.74 -23.95 -2.05
N VAL A 345 3.40 -23.06 -1.12
CA VAL A 345 2.01 -22.84 -0.66
C VAL A 345 1.54 -21.43 -0.98
N MET A 346 0.31 -21.33 -1.47
CA MET A 346 -0.37 -20.05 -1.70
C MET A 346 -0.97 -19.50 -0.42
N GLU A 347 -0.94 -18.19 -0.27
CA GLU A 347 -1.50 -17.42 0.82
C GLU A 347 -2.38 -16.30 0.27
N LYS A 348 -3.21 -15.73 1.15
CA LYS A 348 -4.04 -14.56 0.88
C LYS A 348 -4.59 -14.02 2.19
N CYS A 349 -5.12 -12.80 2.17
CA CYS A 349 -5.96 -12.30 3.26
C CYS A 349 -7.14 -13.26 3.53
N THR A 350 -7.34 -13.62 4.79
CA THR A 350 -8.40 -14.51 5.28
C THR A 350 -9.43 -13.76 6.13
N TYR A 351 -9.44 -12.42 6.07
CA TYR A 351 -10.15 -11.56 7.03
C TYR A 351 -9.79 -11.85 8.50
N CYS A 352 -8.55 -12.31 8.74
CA CYS A 352 -8.10 -12.74 10.06
C CYS A 352 -9.03 -13.81 10.66
N VAL A 353 -9.26 -14.89 9.90
CA VAL A 353 -10.15 -16.01 10.28
C VAL A 353 -9.90 -16.57 11.68
N GLN A 354 -8.66 -16.51 12.19
CA GLN A 354 -8.32 -16.86 13.56
C GLN A 354 -9.06 -16.00 14.60
N ARG A 355 -9.24 -14.70 14.34
CA ARG A 355 -10.00 -13.79 15.20
C ARG A 355 -11.50 -14.02 15.08
N ILE A 356 -11.98 -14.28 13.86
CA ILE A 356 -13.38 -14.67 13.60
C ILE A 356 -13.71 -15.95 14.40
N ASN A 357 -12.90 -16.99 14.25
CA ASN A 357 -13.10 -18.27 14.92
C ASN A 357 -13.03 -18.14 16.44
N ALA A 358 -12.08 -17.38 16.98
CA ALA A 358 -11.99 -17.17 18.43
C ALA A 358 -13.27 -16.51 18.98
N ALA A 359 -13.72 -15.39 18.38
CA ALA A 359 -14.94 -14.71 18.81
C ALA A 359 -16.19 -15.58 18.62
N ARG A 360 -16.24 -16.35 17.53
CA ARG A 360 -17.34 -17.29 17.27
C ARG A 360 -17.42 -18.37 18.34
N ILE A 361 -16.30 -19.01 18.67
CA ILE A 361 -16.23 -20.05 19.71
C ILE A 361 -16.65 -19.46 21.07
N GLU A 362 -16.18 -18.27 21.43
CA GLU A 362 -16.56 -17.62 22.69
C GLU A 362 -18.03 -17.22 22.74
N SER A 363 -18.59 -16.75 21.62
CA SER A 363 -20.01 -16.41 21.52
C SER A 363 -20.90 -17.65 21.59
N GLU A 364 -20.51 -18.74 20.92
CA GLU A 364 -21.20 -20.04 20.97
C GLU A 364 -21.23 -20.61 22.41
N LYS A 365 -20.13 -20.51 23.17
CA LYS A 365 -20.10 -20.91 24.59
C LYS A 365 -21.06 -20.12 25.48
N GLN A 366 -21.39 -18.91 25.06
CA GLN A 366 -22.28 -17.98 25.78
C GLN A 366 -23.71 -18.00 25.23
N ASP A 367 -24.02 -18.92 24.30
CA ASP A 367 -25.31 -19.03 23.62
C ASP A 367 -25.81 -17.69 23.03
N ARG A 368 -24.88 -16.89 22.49
CA ARG A 368 -25.19 -15.60 21.85
C ARG A 368 -24.55 -15.46 20.48
N ARG A 369 -25.01 -14.47 19.71
CA ARG A 369 -24.32 -14.05 18.49
C ARG A 369 -23.13 -13.13 18.81
N ILE A 370 -22.17 -13.12 17.88
CA ILE A 370 -21.08 -12.14 17.84
C ILE A 370 -21.71 -10.75 17.63
N GLN A 371 -21.24 -9.78 18.39
CA GLN A 371 -21.70 -8.39 18.28
C GLN A 371 -20.80 -7.58 17.36
N ASP A 372 -21.33 -6.50 16.77
CA ASP A 372 -20.52 -5.59 15.96
C ASP A 372 -19.34 -5.03 16.78
N GLY A 373 -18.16 -5.00 16.17
CA GLY A 373 -16.91 -4.59 16.84
C GLY A 373 -16.26 -5.66 17.73
N GLU A 374 -16.88 -6.82 17.97
CA GLU A 374 -16.23 -7.91 18.72
C GLU A 374 -15.13 -8.61 17.88
N VAL A 375 -15.33 -8.69 16.56
CA VAL A 375 -14.31 -9.14 15.61
C VAL A 375 -13.72 -7.95 14.89
N VAL A 376 -12.47 -7.62 15.22
CA VAL A 376 -11.70 -6.58 14.52
C VAL A 376 -10.45 -7.23 13.89
N PRO A 377 -10.39 -7.38 12.55
CA PRO A 377 -9.20 -7.83 11.85
C PRO A 377 -8.00 -6.92 12.13
N ALA A 378 -6.79 -7.46 12.08
CA ALA A 378 -5.58 -6.69 12.42
C ALA A 378 -5.40 -5.42 11.57
N CYS A 379 -5.77 -5.46 10.29
CA CYS A 379 -5.70 -4.29 9.41
C CYS A 379 -6.66 -3.16 9.84
N ALA A 380 -7.85 -3.49 10.34
CA ALA A 380 -8.81 -2.54 10.87
C ALA A 380 -8.36 -2.00 12.24
N ALA A 381 -7.98 -2.90 13.15
CA ALA A 381 -7.55 -2.54 14.50
C ALA A 381 -6.33 -1.61 14.53
N ALA A 382 -5.43 -1.74 13.56
CA ALA A 382 -4.22 -0.94 13.48
C ALA A 382 -4.36 0.32 12.61
N CYS A 383 -5.49 0.53 11.94
CA CYS A 383 -5.68 1.68 11.06
C CYS A 383 -5.90 2.96 11.90
N PRO A 384 -4.97 3.94 11.90
CA PRO A 384 -5.11 5.13 12.75
C PRO A 384 -6.24 6.06 12.29
N ALA A 385 -6.61 5.98 11.01
CA ALA A 385 -7.67 6.77 10.42
C ALA A 385 -9.04 6.08 10.44
N ASP A 386 -9.13 4.87 11.02
CA ASP A 386 -10.35 4.07 11.07
C ASP A 386 -11.01 3.89 9.68
N ALA A 387 -10.16 3.78 8.65
CA ALA A 387 -10.58 3.70 7.25
C ALA A 387 -11.10 2.31 6.89
N ILE A 388 -10.70 1.26 7.61
CA ILE A 388 -11.10 -0.13 7.32
C ILE A 388 -12.09 -0.57 8.38
N VAL A 389 -13.31 -0.87 7.96
CA VAL A 389 -14.40 -1.36 8.82
C VAL A 389 -14.78 -2.76 8.41
N PHE A 390 -14.92 -3.65 9.38
CA PHE A 390 -15.24 -5.06 9.19
C PHE A 390 -16.41 -5.45 10.10
N GLY A 391 -17.28 -6.34 9.63
CA GLY A 391 -18.40 -6.84 10.43
C GLY A 391 -19.30 -7.81 9.68
N ASP A 392 -20.40 -8.19 10.32
CA ASP A 392 -21.44 -9.04 9.75
C ASP A 392 -22.41 -8.22 8.87
N LEU A 393 -22.53 -8.58 7.60
CA LEU A 393 -23.45 -7.97 6.64
C LEU A 393 -24.91 -8.40 6.87
N ASN A 394 -25.15 -9.50 7.58
CA ASN A 394 -26.49 -9.92 7.95
C ASN A 394 -27.01 -9.20 9.20
N ASP A 395 -26.16 -8.51 9.95
CA ASP A 395 -26.60 -7.57 10.97
C ASP A 395 -26.93 -6.22 10.30
N PRO A 396 -28.22 -5.80 10.26
CA PRO A 396 -28.62 -4.53 9.64
C PRO A 396 -28.09 -3.31 10.40
N LYS A 397 -27.67 -3.47 11.66
CA LYS A 397 -27.16 -2.38 12.50
C LYS A 397 -25.63 -2.32 12.50
N SER A 398 -24.94 -3.25 11.83
CA SER A 398 -23.49 -3.24 11.82
C SER A 398 -22.94 -2.00 11.11
N ARG A 399 -21.80 -1.51 11.58
CA ARG A 399 -21.14 -0.36 11.00
C ARG A 399 -20.78 -0.60 9.53
N VAL A 400 -20.36 -1.81 9.17
CA VAL A 400 -20.03 -2.17 7.78
C VAL A 400 -21.26 -2.08 6.87
N ASN A 401 -22.44 -2.47 7.33
CA ASN A 401 -23.67 -2.39 6.52
C ASN A 401 -24.04 -0.91 6.26
N THR A 402 -23.94 -0.08 7.30
CA THR A 402 -24.15 1.38 7.19
C THR A 402 -23.21 2.02 6.17
N LEU A 403 -21.92 1.63 6.15
CA LEU A 403 -20.98 2.14 5.17
C LEU A 403 -21.27 1.64 3.76
N LYS A 404 -21.58 0.35 3.60
CA LYS A 404 -21.87 -0.23 2.27
C LYS A 404 -23.18 0.27 1.66
N ALA A 405 -24.07 0.85 2.47
CA ALA A 405 -25.29 1.51 2.01
C ALA A 405 -25.07 2.96 1.53
N GLN A 406 -23.87 3.53 1.67
CA GLN A 406 -23.60 4.90 1.20
C GLN A 406 -23.60 4.99 -0.33
N GLN A 407 -24.01 6.14 -0.86
CA GLN A 407 -24.10 6.40 -2.30
C GLN A 407 -22.75 6.38 -3.02
N ARG A 408 -21.67 6.64 -2.27
CA ARG A 408 -20.28 6.59 -2.77
C ARG A 408 -19.64 5.19 -2.69
N GLU A 409 -20.40 4.16 -2.35
CA GLU A 409 -19.91 2.78 -2.32
C GLU A 409 -19.66 2.24 -3.73
N TYR A 410 -18.59 1.47 -3.89
CA TYR A 410 -18.35 0.68 -5.09
C TYR A 410 -17.50 -0.55 -4.82
N GLY A 411 -17.68 -1.59 -5.64
CA GLY A 411 -16.79 -2.74 -5.68
C GLY A 411 -15.65 -2.53 -6.69
N LEU A 412 -14.49 -3.13 -6.41
CA LEU A 412 -13.39 -3.13 -7.37
C LEU A 412 -13.63 -4.20 -8.45
N LEU A 413 -13.56 -3.82 -9.73
CA LEU A 413 -13.79 -4.69 -10.89
C LEU A 413 -15.16 -5.39 -10.87
N GLU A 414 -16.23 -4.63 -10.60
CA GLU A 414 -17.60 -5.15 -10.54
C GLU A 414 -18.09 -5.71 -11.87
N GLU A 415 -17.57 -5.21 -12.99
CA GLU A 415 -17.86 -5.68 -14.34
C GLU A 415 -17.57 -7.19 -14.52
N LEU A 416 -16.67 -7.75 -13.71
CA LEU A 416 -16.33 -9.18 -13.74
C LEU A 416 -17.33 -10.06 -12.95
N ASN A 417 -18.32 -9.47 -12.29
CA ASN A 417 -19.34 -10.14 -11.47
C ASN A 417 -18.76 -11.15 -10.46
N THR A 418 -17.60 -10.84 -9.88
CA THR A 418 -16.97 -11.63 -8.80
C THR A 418 -17.69 -11.46 -7.46
N ARG A 419 -18.52 -10.42 -7.33
CA ARG A 419 -19.32 -10.10 -6.13
C ARG A 419 -18.44 -10.00 -4.87
N PRO A 420 -17.53 -9.01 -4.83
CA PRO A 420 -16.59 -8.85 -3.72
C PRO A 420 -17.31 -8.50 -2.40
N ARG A 421 -16.86 -9.09 -1.29
CA ARG A 421 -17.32 -8.76 0.07
C ARG A 421 -16.64 -7.52 0.64
N THR A 422 -15.41 -7.25 0.21
CA THR A 422 -14.78 -5.94 0.40
C THR A 422 -15.35 -4.96 -0.62
N SER A 423 -15.79 -3.78 -0.16
CA SER A 423 -16.03 -2.64 -1.05
C SER A 423 -15.38 -1.37 -0.51
N TYR A 424 -15.43 -0.32 -1.32
CA TYR A 424 -14.74 0.93 -1.09
C TYR A 424 -15.75 2.07 -1.04
N LEU A 425 -15.44 3.09 -0.25
CA LEU A 425 -16.07 4.41 -0.39
C LEU A 425 -15.14 5.27 -1.23
N ALA A 426 -15.67 5.88 -2.29
CA ALA A 426 -14.91 6.74 -3.17
C ALA A 426 -14.23 7.89 -2.40
N ALA A 427 -13.07 8.30 -2.90
CA ALA A 427 -12.30 9.39 -2.33
C ALA A 427 -12.97 10.73 -2.65
N LEU A 428 -13.30 11.52 -1.63
CA LEU A 428 -13.82 12.87 -1.78
C LEU A 428 -12.77 13.89 -1.39
N ARG A 429 -12.40 14.75 -2.32
CA ARG A 429 -11.53 15.90 -2.07
C ARG A 429 -12.39 17.14 -1.85
N ASN A 430 -11.93 18.05 -1.00
CA ASN A 430 -12.63 19.31 -0.73
C ASN A 430 -11.76 20.49 -1.19
N PRO A 431 -11.57 20.69 -2.50
CA PRO A 431 -10.79 21.82 -3.00
C PRO A 431 -11.47 23.15 -2.64
N ASN A 432 -10.67 24.16 -2.33
CA ASN A 432 -11.19 25.50 -2.07
C ASN A 432 -11.58 26.15 -3.41
N PRO A 433 -12.81 26.66 -3.58
CA PRO A 433 -13.23 27.40 -4.77
C PRO A 433 -12.27 28.52 -5.18
N ASP A 434 -11.66 29.22 -4.21
CA ASP A 434 -10.74 30.34 -4.47
C ASP A 434 -9.38 29.92 -5.06
N LEU A 435 -9.08 28.61 -5.06
CA LEU A 435 -7.84 28.04 -5.58
C LEU A 435 -8.05 27.25 -6.89
N ASN A 436 -9.30 27.09 -7.33
CA ASN A 436 -9.66 26.28 -8.49
C ASN A 436 -9.47 26.97 -9.86
N ASP A 437 -8.88 28.17 -9.89
CA ASP A 437 -8.53 28.89 -11.14
C ASP A 437 -7.26 28.35 -11.84
N ALA A 438 -6.72 27.21 -11.42
CA ALA A 438 -5.76 26.45 -12.23
C ALA A 438 -6.53 25.70 -13.34
N PRO A 439 -6.14 25.83 -14.62
CA PRO A 439 -7.02 25.54 -15.75
C PRO A 439 -7.58 24.12 -15.73
N ALA A 440 -8.90 24.04 -15.82
CA ALA A 440 -9.66 22.80 -15.94
C ALA A 440 -9.14 21.93 -17.09
N ARG A 441 -8.81 20.68 -16.73
CA ARG A 441 -9.03 19.43 -17.49
C ARG A 441 -9.27 19.64 -19.00
N SER A 442 -8.20 19.66 -19.80
CA SER A 442 -8.34 19.34 -21.22
C SER A 442 -8.69 17.86 -21.32
N GLY A 443 -9.89 17.58 -21.83
CA GLY A 443 -10.41 16.23 -22.00
C GLY A 443 -9.42 15.32 -22.73
N ALA A 444 -9.45 14.04 -22.34
CA ALA A 444 -8.89 12.97 -23.13
C ALA A 444 -9.48 13.06 -24.54
N SER A 445 -8.71 13.61 -25.45
CA SER A 445 -8.88 13.41 -26.88
C SER A 445 -8.73 11.91 -27.12
N THR A 446 -9.83 11.28 -27.49
CA THR A 446 -9.85 10.01 -28.23
C THR A 446 -8.94 10.17 -29.45
N THR A 447 -7.70 9.73 -29.35
CA THR A 447 -6.89 9.36 -30.50
C THR A 447 -6.92 7.84 -30.60
N GLU A 448 -7.81 7.35 -31.47
CA GLU A 448 -7.62 6.09 -32.17
C GLU A 448 -6.23 6.11 -32.83
N HIS A 449 -5.42 5.09 -32.53
CA HIS A 449 -4.56 4.40 -33.51
C HIS A 449 -4.13 3.05 -32.95
#